data_AF-A0A315VNX9-F1
#
_entry.id   AF-A0A315VNX9-F1
#
_cell.length_a   1.000
_cell.length_b   1.000
_cell.length_c   1.000
_cell.angle_alpha   90.00
_cell.angle_beta   90.00
_cell.angle_gamma   90.00
#
_symmetry.space_group_name_H-M   'P 1'
#
loop_
_entity.id
_entity.type
_entity.pdbx_description
1 polymer ?
#
loop_
_entity_poly.entity_id
_entity_poly.type
_entity_poly.pdbx_seq_one_letter_code
_entity_poly.pdbx_strand_id
1 'polypeptide(L)'
;MWVDTFSSQQPVFVVKHIISLSLSKKKAFEVESKTESRNGTEAESSVATGTLRQHGARGGRKDSREKKNRANPVRHIEGCEHSWRKFHGHCYRYFSRRHTWEDAEKDCREHSGHLASIHTAAEQNFIRGLSHDNTWIGLNDRTVEDDFQWTDKSDLQYENWRENQPDNFFAGGEDCVVMIAHENGKWNDVPCNYNLPYVCKKGTVLCGAPPSVDNAFLIGRKRSHYDVHSIVRYQCGDGFLQRHVPTAKCRANGKWDRPKIICIRSRSPPRVPNIEPTLAALRLGCH
;
A
#
# COMPACT_ATOMS: atom_id res chain seq x y z
N MET A 1 -39.47 2.43 -49.65
CA MET A 1 -39.85 1.10 -50.15
C MET A 1 -38.56 0.30 -50.25
N TRP A 2 -38.36 -0.63 -49.30
CA TRP A 2 -37.34 -1.71 -49.20
C TRP A 2 -35.86 -1.30 -49.17
N VAL A 3 -35.12 -1.44 -48.04
CA VAL A 3 -34.50 -2.65 -47.39
C VAL A 3 -33.73 -3.52 -48.40
N ASP A 4 -32.42 -3.74 -48.28
CA ASP A 4 -31.67 -4.66 -47.40
C ASP A 4 -30.16 -4.51 -47.79
N THR A 5 -29.09 -4.91 -47.10
CA THR A 5 -28.83 -5.95 -46.09
C THR A 5 -27.47 -5.71 -45.42
N PHE A 6 -27.37 -6.01 -44.13
CA PHE A 6 -26.15 -6.23 -43.36
C PHE A 6 -25.39 -7.48 -43.85
N SER A 7 -24.06 -7.43 -43.92
CA SER A 7 -23.21 -8.62 -43.99
C SER A 7 -22.20 -8.61 -42.84
N SER A 8 -22.51 -9.44 -41.85
CA SER A 8 -21.68 -9.82 -40.71
C SER A 8 -20.63 -10.83 -41.17
N GLN A 9 -19.36 -10.46 -41.14
CA GLN A 9 -18.24 -11.40 -41.21
C GLN A 9 -16.97 -10.74 -40.67
N GLN A 10 -16.77 -10.72 -39.35
CA GLN A 10 -15.46 -10.84 -38.70
C GLN A 10 -15.62 -11.35 -37.26
N PRO A 11 -15.51 -12.68 -37.03
CA PRO A 11 -14.84 -13.13 -35.82
C PRO A 11 -14.16 -14.50 -36.03
N VAL A 12 -12.99 -14.55 -36.68
CA VAL A 12 -12.22 -15.83 -36.71
C VAL A 12 -10.70 -15.68 -36.79
N PHE A 13 -10.15 -14.49 -37.07
CA PHE A 13 -8.72 -14.35 -37.35
C PHE A 13 -7.83 -14.05 -36.13
N VAL A 14 -8.37 -13.61 -34.99
CA VAL A 14 -7.55 -13.20 -33.82
C VAL A 14 -7.36 -14.30 -32.79
N VAL A 15 -8.23 -15.31 -32.74
CA VAL A 15 -8.08 -16.49 -31.85
C VAL A 15 -6.80 -17.28 -32.18
N LYS A 16 -6.32 -17.24 -33.43
CA LYS A 16 -5.08 -17.90 -33.84
C LYS A 16 -3.81 -17.27 -33.28
N HIS A 17 -3.81 -15.96 -32.97
CA HIS A 17 -2.60 -15.28 -32.50
C HIS A 17 -2.32 -15.52 -31.01
N ILE A 18 -3.36 -15.69 -30.19
CA ILE A 18 -3.22 -15.96 -28.75
C ILE A 18 -2.83 -17.43 -28.48
N ILE A 19 -3.32 -18.37 -29.29
CA ILE A 19 -2.94 -19.80 -29.17
C ILE A 19 -1.47 -20.04 -29.58
N SER A 20 -0.94 -19.27 -30.54
CA SER A 20 0.46 -19.40 -31.00
C SER A 20 1.50 -19.05 -29.93
N LEU A 21 1.18 -18.12 -29.02
CA LEU A 21 2.04 -17.74 -27.89
C LEU A 21 2.10 -18.81 -26.77
N SER A 22 1.09 -19.69 -26.68
CA SER A 22 1.04 -20.78 -25.70
C SER A 22 1.89 -21.99 -26.14
N LEU A 23 1.96 -22.27 -27.45
CA LEU A 23 2.74 -23.39 -27.98
C LEU A 23 4.26 -23.12 -28.02
N SER A 24 4.68 -21.87 -28.20
CA SER A 24 6.10 -21.51 -28.20
C SER A 24 6.76 -21.58 -26.81
N LYS A 25 5.99 -21.39 -25.73
CA LYS A 25 6.49 -21.50 -24.35
C LYS A 25 6.66 -22.96 -23.88
N LYS A 26 5.88 -23.91 -24.43
CA LYS A 26 6.02 -25.34 -24.09
C LYS A 26 7.32 -25.96 -24.62
N LYS A 27 7.86 -25.48 -25.75
CA LYS A 27 9.14 -25.98 -26.30
C LYS A 27 10.39 -25.50 -25.54
N ALA A 28 10.31 -24.38 -24.81
CA ALA A 28 11.44 -23.86 -24.05
C ALA A 28 11.66 -24.62 -22.72
N PHE A 29 10.59 -25.11 -22.09
CA PHE A 29 10.66 -25.79 -20.79
C PHE A 29 11.26 -27.21 -20.86
N GLU A 30 11.26 -27.85 -22.03
CA GLU A 30 11.75 -29.23 -22.19
C GLU A 30 13.28 -29.30 -22.36
N VAL A 31 13.95 -28.18 -22.66
CA VAL A 31 15.40 -28.13 -22.91
C VAL A 31 16.23 -27.94 -21.63
N GLU A 32 15.68 -27.32 -20.58
CA GLU A 32 16.43 -27.01 -19.34
C GLU A 32 16.54 -28.17 -18.33
N SER A 33 15.87 -29.30 -18.55
CA SER A 33 15.81 -30.39 -17.55
C SER A 33 16.95 -31.42 -17.61
N LYS A 34 17.98 -31.23 -18.46
CA LYS A 34 19.00 -32.27 -18.72
C LYS A 34 20.44 -31.99 -18.29
N THR A 35 20.73 -30.92 -17.57
CA THR A 35 22.12 -30.61 -17.18
C THR A 35 22.25 -30.18 -15.72
N GLU A 36 22.08 -31.10 -14.78
CA GLU A 36 22.69 -30.95 -13.44
C GLU A 36 22.78 -32.31 -12.72
N SER A 37 23.76 -33.12 -13.08
CA SER A 37 24.29 -34.13 -12.17
C SER A 37 25.75 -34.42 -12.51
N ARG A 38 26.68 -33.91 -11.69
CA ARG A 38 27.91 -34.61 -11.28
C ARG A 38 28.77 -33.76 -10.32
N ASN A 39 29.01 -34.40 -9.17
CA ASN A 39 30.20 -34.37 -8.32
C ASN A 39 30.34 -33.29 -7.24
N GLY A 40 30.34 -33.79 -6.00
CA GLY A 40 30.87 -33.14 -4.81
C GLY A 40 32.34 -33.52 -4.53
N THR A 41 32.68 -33.41 -3.23
CA THR A 41 33.98 -33.56 -2.53
C THR A 41 34.95 -32.39 -2.75
N GLU A 42 35.64 -31.81 -1.76
CA GLU A 42 36.09 -32.32 -0.45
C GLU A 42 36.49 -31.13 0.47
N ALA A 43 36.63 -31.40 1.76
CA ALA A 43 37.00 -30.47 2.82
C ALA A 43 38.51 -30.21 2.88
N GLU A 44 38.94 -29.08 3.48
CA GLU A 44 40.11 -29.10 4.37
C GLU A 44 40.15 -27.91 5.33
N SER A 45 40.79 -28.18 6.47
CA SER A 45 40.79 -27.40 7.70
C SER A 45 42.04 -26.56 7.84
N SER A 46 41.98 -25.48 8.62
CA SER A 46 43.17 -24.96 9.30
C SER A 46 42.80 -24.24 10.59
N VAL A 47 43.36 -24.80 11.66
CA VAL A 47 43.35 -24.36 13.06
C VAL A 47 44.26 -23.15 13.24
N ALA A 48 43.87 -22.20 14.10
CA ALA A 48 44.83 -21.35 14.82
C ALA A 48 44.28 -20.95 16.20
N THR A 49 45.03 -21.33 17.22
CA THR A 49 44.89 -21.09 18.66
C THR A 49 45.42 -19.69 19.04
N GLY A 50 44.96 -19.12 20.17
CA GLY A 50 45.55 -17.86 20.66
C GLY A 50 44.90 -17.19 21.89
N THR A 51 44.93 -17.88 23.03
CA THR A 51 45.12 -17.43 24.43
C THR A 51 44.56 -16.10 24.99
N LEU A 52 43.85 -16.28 26.10
CA LEU A 52 43.32 -15.36 27.12
C LEU A 52 44.41 -14.56 27.90
N ARG A 53 44.14 -13.30 28.25
CA ARG A 53 44.65 -12.68 29.49
C ARG A 53 43.61 -11.73 30.12
N GLN A 54 43.31 -12.01 31.38
CA GLN A 54 42.52 -11.17 32.30
C GLN A 54 43.46 -10.39 33.22
N HIS A 55 43.13 -9.12 33.47
CA HIS A 55 43.39 -8.36 34.71
C HIS A 55 42.23 -7.33 34.76
N GLY A 56 41.54 -7.00 35.83
CA GLY A 56 41.79 -7.03 37.26
C GLY A 56 41.03 -5.81 37.81
N ALA A 57 40.05 -6.02 38.68
CA ALA A 57 39.09 -5.01 39.15
C ALA A 57 39.69 -3.98 40.13
N ARG A 58 39.12 -2.77 40.16
CA ARG A 58 38.99 -1.93 41.38
C ARG A 58 37.95 -0.81 41.19
N GLY A 59 37.05 -0.68 42.18
CA GLY A 59 35.89 0.20 42.15
C GLY A 59 36.12 1.64 42.63
N GLY A 60 35.09 2.47 42.44
CA GLY A 60 34.96 3.84 42.94
C GLY A 60 33.49 4.27 42.97
N ARG A 61 33.10 4.99 44.03
CA ARG A 61 31.73 5.30 44.50
C ARG A 61 31.01 6.41 43.71
N LYS A 62 29.67 6.26 43.66
CA LYS A 62 28.55 7.23 43.72
C LYS A 62 28.72 8.60 43.02
N ASP A 63 27.80 8.90 42.10
CA ASP A 63 27.01 10.14 42.19
C ASP A 63 25.61 9.98 41.57
N SER A 64 24.69 10.78 42.08
CA SER A 64 23.25 10.73 41.90
C SER A 64 22.79 11.75 40.86
N ARG A 65 21.69 11.43 40.17
CA ARG A 65 20.79 12.36 39.42
C ARG A 65 21.40 13.08 38.21
N GLU A 66 20.93 12.70 37.01
CA GLU A 66 20.11 13.63 36.22
C GLU A 66 19.23 12.85 35.23
N LYS A 67 17.91 12.92 35.41
CA LYS A 67 16.93 12.47 34.43
C LYS A 67 16.97 13.44 33.25
N LYS A 68 17.52 13.03 32.11
CA LYS A 68 17.18 13.64 30.82
C LYS A 68 16.34 12.66 30.01
N ASN A 69 15.05 13.00 29.91
CA ASN A 69 14.11 12.47 28.94
C ASN A 69 14.72 12.60 27.54
N ARG A 70 15.40 11.57 27.06
CA ARG A 70 15.81 11.49 25.67
C ARG A 70 14.59 11.03 24.89
N ALA A 71 13.83 12.00 24.37
CA ALA A 71 12.88 11.76 23.31
C ALA A 71 13.58 10.89 22.25
N ASN A 72 13.00 9.74 21.96
CA ASN A 72 13.52 8.79 20.98
C ASN A 72 13.65 9.55 19.65
N PRO A 73 14.84 9.62 19.02
CA PRO A 73 14.99 10.35 17.77
C PRO A 73 14.05 9.74 16.75
N VAL A 74 13.28 10.59 16.07
CA VAL A 74 12.54 10.21 14.86
C VAL A 74 13.51 9.44 13.98
N ARG A 75 13.28 8.13 13.80
CA ARG A 75 14.08 7.35 12.87
C ARG A 75 13.71 7.82 11.47
N HIS A 76 14.45 8.82 10.98
CA HIS A 76 14.61 9.01 9.56
C HIS A 76 15.14 7.68 9.02
N ILE A 77 14.29 6.94 8.30
CA ILE A 77 14.78 5.85 7.48
C ILE A 77 15.47 6.55 6.30
N GLU A 78 16.73 6.98 6.45
CA GLU A 78 17.44 7.73 5.40
C GLU A 78 17.64 6.91 4.10
N GLY A 79 17.37 5.60 4.16
CA GLY A 79 17.46 4.68 3.04
C GLY A 79 16.21 3.84 2.83
N CYS A 80 16.19 3.09 1.73
CA CYS A 80 15.22 2.03 1.53
C CYS A 80 15.72 0.74 2.19
N GLU A 81 14.79 -0.10 2.65
CA GLU A 81 15.12 -1.46 3.10
C GLU A 81 15.86 -2.25 2.02
N HIS A 82 16.58 -3.30 2.42
CA HIS A 82 17.21 -4.21 1.47
C HIS A 82 16.16 -4.73 0.46
N SER A 83 16.54 -4.82 -0.82
CA SER A 83 15.68 -5.17 -1.96
C SER A 83 14.67 -4.10 -2.41
N TRP A 84 14.69 -2.89 -1.83
CA TRP A 84 13.94 -1.74 -2.32
C TRP A 84 14.87 -0.71 -2.97
N ARG A 85 14.45 -0.13 -4.09
CA ARG A 85 15.22 0.87 -4.84
C ARG A 85 14.69 2.27 -4.57
N LYS A 86 15.58 3.19 -4.22
CA LYS A 86 15.22 4.59 -3.93
C LYS A 86 15.11 5.40 -5.21
N PHE A 87 14.04 6.18 -5.34
CA PHE A 87 13.87 7.18 -6.39
C PHE A 87 13.01 8.34 -5.84
N HIS A 88 13.48 9.58 -5.99
CA HIS A 88 12.76 10.82 -5.61
C HIS A 88 11.94 10.73 -4.30
N GLY A 89 12.61 10.36 -3.18
CA GLY A 89 11.97 10.35 -1.85
C GLY A 89 11.05 9.15 -1.59
N HIS A 90 11.01 8.17 -2.50
CA HIS A 90 10.24 6.94 -2.38
C HIS A 90 11.12 5.71 -2.56
N CYS A 91 10.62 4.59 -2.08
CA CYS A 91 11.20 3.26 -2.21
C CYS A 91 10.26 2.40 -3.07
N TYR A 92 10.83 1.73 -4.06
CA TYR A 92 10.08 0.90 -5.00
C TYR A 92 10.62 -0.51 -4.97
N ARG A 93 9.73 -1.49 -5.09
CA ARG A 93 10.12 -2.89 -5.21
C ARG A 93 9.23 -3.61 -6.20
N TYR A 94 9.88 -4.23 -7.17
CA TYR A 94 9.24 -5.18 -8.08
C TYR A 94 9.13 -6.55 -7.40
N PHE A 95 7.97 -7.18 -7.57
CA PHE A 95 7.71 -8.54 -7.15
C PHE A 95 7.38 -9.38 -8.39
N SER A 96 8.20 -10.38 -8.67
CA SER A 96 8.04 -11.28 -9.82
C SER A 96 6.94 -12.32 -9.64
N ARG A 97 6.54 -12.59 -8.39
CA ARG A 97 5.38 -13.45 -8.09
C ARG A 97 4.11 -12.81 -8.65
N ARG A 98 3.19 -13.65 -9.09
CA ARG A 98 1.98 -13.22 -9.78
C ARG A 98 0.79 -13.23 -8.84
N HIS A 99 0.04 -12.14 -8.82
CA HIS A 99 -1.18 -11.98 -8.04
C HIS A 99 -2.28 -11.31 -8.87
N THR A 100 -3.53 -11.51 -8.44
CA THR A 100 -4.63 -10.60 -8.80
C THR A 100 -4.30 -9.19 -8.35
N TRP A 101 -4.93 -8.19 -8.94
CA TRP A 101 -4.65 -6.80 -8.59
C TRP A 101 -4.92 -6.53 -7.11
N GLU A 102 -6.02 -7.06 -6.56
CA GLU A 102 -6.38 -6.91 -5.15
C GLU A 102 -5.38 -7.56 -4.19
N ASP A 103 -4.90 -8.77 -4.51
CA ASP A 103 -3.90 -9.46 -3.70
C ASP A 103 -2.53 -8.76 -3.77
N ALA A 104 -2.17 -8.21 -4.93
CA ALA A 104 -0.95 -7.42 -5.10
C ALA A 104 -0.98 -6.13 -4.26
N GLU A 105 -2.10 -5.40 -4.27
CA GLU A 105 -2.30 -4.22 -3.42
C GLU A 105 -2.27 -4.58 -1.93
N LYS A 106 -2.90 -5.70 -1.53
CA LYS A 106 -2.84 -6.19 -0.15
C LYS A 106 -1.41 -6.47 0.28
N ASP A 107 -0.61 -7.15 -0.55
CA ASP A 107 0.79 -7.43 -0.26
C ASP A 107 1.64 -6.15 -0.18
N CYS A 108 1.39 -5.15 -1.02
CA CYS A 108 2.05 -3.85 -0.89
C CYS A 108 1.72 -3.17 0.44
N ARG A 109 0.47 -3.24 0.90
CA ARG A 109 0.06 -2.70 2.22
C ARG A 109 0.73 -3.43 3.38
N GLU A 110 0.96 -4.73 3.28
CA GLU A 110 1.71 -5.49 4.28
C GLU A 110 3.16 -5.00 4.39
N HIS A 111 3.73 -4.47 3.30
CA HIS A 111 5.04 -3.83 3.26
C HIS A 111 5.03 -2.31 3.58
N SER A 112 3.91 -1.79 4.13
CA SER A 112 3.71 -0.36 4.41
C SER A 112 3.88 0.51 3.17
N GLY A 113 3.28 0.07 2.06
CA GLY A 113 3.19 0.82 0.82
C GLY A 113 1.89 0.53 0.08
N HIS A 114 1.85 0.90 -1.18
CA HIS A 114 0.75 0.66 -2.10
C HIS A 114 1.31 0.16 -3.43
N LEU A 115 0.46 -0.41 -4.29
CA LEU A 115 0.81 -0.52 -5.71
C LEU A 115 1.27 0.86 -6.24
N ALA A 116 2.28 0.86 -7.10
CA ALA A 116 2.97 2.08 -7.46
C ALA A 116 2.06 3.07 -8.17
N SER A 117 2.01 4.29 -7.63
CA SER A 117 1.54 5.50 -8.30
C SER A 117 2.65 6.14 -9.12
N ILE A 118 2.29 6.78 -10.24
CA ILE A 118 3.22 7.39 -11.20
C ILE A 118 2.80 8.83 -11.47
N HIS A 119 3.64 9.80 -11.10
CA HIS A 119 3.33 11.24 -11.19
C HIS A 119 4.17 12.00 -12.20
N THR A 120 5.19 11.37 -12.77
CA THR A 120 6.10 12.03 -13.72
C THR A 120 6.63 11.04 -14.75
N ALA A 121 7.01 11.55 -15.93
CA ALA A 121 7.69 10.74 -16.93
C ALA A 121 9.03 10.14 -16.43
N ALA A 122 9.73 10.84 -15.53
CA ALA A 122 10.96 10.33 -14.92
C ALA A 122 10.69 9.12 -14.03
N GLU A 123 9.63 9.18 -13.22
CA GLU A 123 9.16 8.05 -12.41
C GLU A 123 8.69 6.88 -13.25
N GLN A 124 7.93 7.14 -14.32
CA GLN A 124 7.53 6.12 -15.30
C GLN A 124 8.73 5.37 -15.90
N ASN A 125 9.76 6.11 -16.33
CA ASN A 125 10.98 5.53 -16.87
C ASN A 125 11.74 4.71 -15.82
N PHE A 126 11.79 5.18 -14.57
CA PHE A 126 12.41 4.46 -13.47
C PHE A 126 11.69 3.13 -13.18
N ILE A 127 10.36 3.16 -13.04
CA ILE A 127 9.55 1.96 -12.76
C ILE A 127 9.62 0.95 -13.92
N ARG A 128 9.58 1.43 -15.17
CA ARG A 128 9.83 0.57 -16.35
C ARG A 128 11.17 -0.14 -16.27
N GLY A 129 12.20 0.52 -15.75
CA GLY A 129 13.53 -0.08 -15.55
C GLY A 129 13.60 -1.14 -14.44
N LEU A 130 12.50 -1.42 -13.72
CA LEU A 130 12.44 -2.45 -12.68
C LEU A 130 11.98 -3.83 -13.18
N SER A 131 11.30 -3.89 -14.34
CA SER A 131 10.63 -5.09 -14.85
C SER A 131 10.69 -5.15 -16.37
N HIS A 132 10.72 -6.38 -16.90
CA HIS A 132 10.56 -6.65 -18.34
C HIS A 132 9.23 -7.34 -18.66
N ASP A 133 8.35 -7.49 -17.67
CA ASP A 133 7.03 -8.10 -17.79
C ASP A 133 5.90 -7.06 -17.67
N ASN A 134 4.73 -7.39 -18.21
CA ASN A 134 3.50 -6.64 -17.91
C ASN A 134 3.25 -6.69 -16.40
N THR A 135 3.04 -5.53 -15.80
CA THR A 135 3.15 -5.37 -14.34
C THR A 135 2.00 -4.52 -13.80
N TRP A 136 1.38 -4.92 -12.69
CA TRP A 136 0.37 -4.12 -12.02
C TRP A 136 0.93 -2.82 -11.45
N ILE A 137 0.16 -1.75 -11.62
CA ILE A 137 0.33 -0.45 -10.97
C ILE A 137 -0.94 -0.09 -10.20
N GLY A 138 -0.89 0.96 -9.38
CA GLY A 138 -1.99 1.27 -8.44
C GLY A 138 -3.20 1.99 -9.04
N LEU A 139 -3.22 2.24 -10.36
CA LEU A 139 -4.32 2.97 -11.00
C LEU A 139 -5.50 2.02 -11.24
N ASN A 140 -6.71 2.49 -10.96
CA ASN A 140 -7.96 1.72 -11.07
C ASN A 140 -9.17 2.64 -11.06
N ASP A 141 -10.29 2.20 -11.60
CA ASP A 141 -11.60 2.86 -11.57
C ASP A 141 -12.70 1.94 -11.00
N ARG A 142 -12.30 0.88 -10.27
CA ARG A 142 -13.13 -0.14 -9.57
C ARG A 142 -14.31 0.37 -8.73
N THR A 143 -14.35 1.67 -8.40
CA THR A 143 -15.41 2.26 -7.58
C THR A 143 -16.45 2.99 -8.43
N VAL A 144 -15.99 3.68 -9.48
CA VAL A 144 -16.81 4.48 -10.39
C VAL A 144 -16.12 4.39 -11.74
N GLU A 145 -16.80 3.75 -12.70
CA GLU A 145 -16.34 3.63 -14.09
C GLU A 145 -15.89 5.00 -14.63
N ASP A 146 -14.80 5.02 -15.39
CA ASP A 146 -14.16 6.21 -15.97
C ASP A 146 -13.54 7.20 -14.95
N ASP A 147 -13.60 6.92 -13.64
CA ASP A 147 -12.98 7.73 -12.58
C ASP A 147 -11.73 7.05 -12.01
N PHE A 148 -10.63 7.13 -12.76
CA PHE A 148 -9.36 6.50 -12.39
C PHE A 148 -8.67 7.18 -11.19
N GLN A 149 -8.35 6.39 -10.18
CA GLN A 149 -7.72 6.81 -8.94
C GLN A 149 -6.54 5.91 -8.55
N TRP A 150 -5.52 6.48 -7.93
CA TRP A 150 -4.43 5.70 -7.33
C TRP A 150 -4.87 5.05 -6.00
N THR A 151 -4.37 3.84 -5.70
CA THR A 151 -4.63 3.16 -4.42
C THR A 151 -4.10 3.92 -3.20
N ASP A 152 -3.02 4.69 -3.37
CA ASP A 152 -2.41 5.53 -2.34
C ASP A 152 -3.12 6.89 -2.14
N LYS A 153 -4.20 7.14 -2.90
CA LYS A 153 -5.01 8.37 -2.83
C LYS A 153 -4.27 9.66 -3.22
N SER A 154 -3.18 9.52 -3.95
CA SER A 154 -2.53 10.64 -4.63
C SER A 154 -3.34 11.09 -5.86
N ASP A 155 -3.13 12.34 -6.27
CA ASP A 155 -3.82 12.90 -7.43
C ASP A 155 -3.28 12.30 -8.74
N LEU A 156 -4.17 12.01 -9.69
CA LEU A 156 -3.80 11.64 -11.06
C LEU A 156 -3.41 12.90 -11.85
N GLN A 157 -2.11 13.17 -11.94
CA GLN A 157 -1.56 14.36 -12.61
C GLN A 157 -0.67 14.02 -13.83
N TYR A 158 -0.39 12.73 -14.02
CA TYR A 158 0.40 12.20 -15.11
C TYR A 158 -0.27 10.96 -15.64
N GLU A 159 -0.34 10.85 -16.96
CA GLU A 159 -0.96 9.73 -17.64
C GLU A 159 -0.03 9.21 -18.74
N ASN A 160 -0.03 7.89 -18.93
CA ASN A 160 0.76 7.24 -19.96
C ASN A 160 -0.02 6.10 -20.65
N TRP A 161 -1.31 6.32 -20.88
CA TRP A 161 -2.17 5.43 -21.65
C TRP A 161 -1.57 5.10 -23.02
N ARG A 162 -1.74 3.85 -23.43
CA ARG A 162 -1.59 3.42 -24.82
C ARG A 162 -2.62 4.16 -25.68
N GLU A 163 -2.36 4.24 -26.98
CA GLU A 163 -3.34 4.78 -27.93
C GLU A 163 -4.67 4.03 -27.84
N ASN A 164 -5.77 4.78 -27.77
CA ASN A 164 -7.14 4.28 -27.59
C ASN A 164 -7.38 3.53 -26.28
N GLN A 165 -6.79 3.99 -25.17
CA GLN A 165 -7.05 3.48 -23.82
C GLN A 165 -7.41 4.64 -22.88
N PRO A 166 -8.15 4.38 -21.79
CA PRO A 166 -8.81 3.10 -21.46
C PRO A 166 -9.99 2.79 -22.41
N ASP A 167 -10.23 1.52 -22.76
CA ASP A 167 -11.29 1.14 -23.71
C ASP A 167 -12.35 0.18 -23.19
N ASN A 168 -12.16 -0.38 -21.99
CA ASN A 168 -13.06 -1.34 -21.39
C ASN A 168 -13.50 -2.42 -22.39
N PHE A 169 -12.51 -3.05 -23.01
CA PHE A 169 -12.60 -3.87 -24.22
C PHE A 169 -13.67 -4.97 -24.15
N PHE A 170 -13.92 -5.52 -22.96
CA PHE A 170 -14.91 -6.59 -22.73
C PHE A 170 -16.33 -6.08 -22.48
N ALA A 171 -16.63 -4.81 -22.80
CA ALA A 171 -17.90 -4.15 -22.54
C ALA A 171 -18.26 -4.07 -21.04
N GLY A 172 -17.25 -3.90 -20.18
CA GLY A 172 -17.37 -3.86 -18.73
C GLY A 172 -16.29 -4.67 -18.00
N GLY A 173 -15.84 -4.17 -16.84
CA GLY A 173 -15.08 -4.95 -15.85
C GLY A 173 -13.56 -4.96 -16.03
N GLU A 174 -13.00 -4.07 -16.86
CA GLU A 174 -11.55 -3.86 -16.98
C GLU A 174 -11.00 -2.85 -15.98
N ASP A 175 -11.41 -2.94 -14.72
CA ASP A 175 -11.25 -1.82 -13.78
C ASP A 175 -9.81 -1.60 -13.23
N CYS A 176 -8.81 -2.34 -13.72
CA CYS A 176 -7.45 -2.41 -13.17
C CYS A 176 -6.38 -2.14 -14.21
N VAL A 177 -5.38 -1.34 -13.87
CA VAL A 177 -4.39 -0.88 -14.87
C VAL A 177 -3.09 -1.66 -14.81
N VAL A 178 -2.64 -2.11 -15.99
CA VAL A 178 -1.36 -2.75 -16.22
C VAL A 178 -0.40 -1.83 -16.98
N MET A 179 0.87 -1.84 -16.59
CA MET A 179 1.97 -1.26 -17.36
C MET A 179 2.52 -2.31 -18.34
N ILE A 180 2.47 -2.02 -19.65
CA ILE A 180 2.88 -2.93 -20.74
C ILE A 180 4.38 -2.80 -21.01
N ALA A 181 5.14 -3.86 -20.78
CA ALA A 181 6.60 -3.81 -20.90
C ALA A 181 7.09 -3.60 -22.35
N HIS A 182 6.50 -4.32 -23.31
CA HIS A 182 6.90 -4.28 -24.72
C HIS A 182 6.44 -3.01 -25.45
N GLU A 183 5.66 -2.14 -24.79
CA GLU A 183 5.19 -0.86 -25.31
C GLU A 183 5.74 0.30 -24.49
N ASN A 184 7.01 0.22 -24.11
CA ASN A 184 7.71 1.28 -23.39
C ASN A 184 7.05 1.70 -22.06
N GLY A 185 6.27 0.81 -21.44
CA GLY A 185 5.55 1.06 -20.19
C GLY A 185 4.23 1.82 -20.36
N LYS A 186 3.62 1.77 -21.54
CA LYS A 186 2.27 2.30 -21.77
C LYS A 186 1.22 1.54 -20.96
N TRP A 187 0.12 2.22 -20.63
CA TRP A 187 -0.92 1.68 -19.74
C TRP A 187 -2.11 1.14 -20.52
N ASN A 188 -2.73 0.10 -19.96
CA ASN A 188 -3.96 -0.55 -20.45
C ASN A 188 -4.83 -0.87 -19.24
N ASP A 189 -6.13 -0.64 -19.33
CA ASP A 189 -7.12 -1.17 -18.40
C ASP A 189 -7.39 -2.65 -18.75
N VAL A 190 -7.51 -3.52 -17.75
CA VAL A 190 -7.69 -4.97 -17.94
C VAL A 190 -8.46 -5.56 -16.75
N PRO A 191 -9.02 -6.79 -16.86
CA PRO A 191 -9.71 -7.42 -15.74
C PRO A 191 -8.79 -7.63 -14.53
N CYS A 192 -9.25 -7.20 -13.35
CA CYS A 192 -8.49 -7.26 -12.10
C CYS A 192 -8.06 -8.68 -11.67
N ASN A 193 -8.74 -9.71 -12.19
CA ASN A 193 -8.49 -11.11 -11.85
C ASN A 193 -7.27 -11.72 -12.57
N TYR A 194 -6.59 -10.96 -13.44
CA TYR A 194 -5.35 -11.43 -14.08
C TYR A 194 -4.23 -11.60 -13.05
N ASN A 195 -3.39 -12.62 -13.26
CA ASN A 195 -2.28 -12.92 -12.37
C ASN A 195 -0.96 -12.38 -12.95
N LEU A 196 -0.54 -11.21 -12.48
CA LEU A 196 0.63 -10.49 -12.99
C LEU A 196 1.63 -10.16 -11.87
N PRO A 197 2.93 -9.99 -12.22
CA PRO A 197 3.90 -9.30 -11.37
C PRO A 197 3.43 -7.88 -11.04
N TYR A 198 4.01 -7.25 -10.02
CA TYR A 198 3.58 -5.93 -9.55
C TYR A 198 4.72 -5.13 -8.93
N VAL A 199 4.54 -3.80 -8.87
CA VAL A 199 5.50 -2.90 -8.21
C VAL A 199 4.82 -2.21 -7.04
N CYS A 200 5.43 -2.33 -5.86
CA CYS A 200 5.04 -1.55 -4.69
C CYS A 200 5.86 -0.27 -4.58
N LYS A 201 5.25 0.80 -4.05
CA LYS A 201 5.85 2.10 -3.73
C LYS A 201 5.54 2.45 -2.27
N LYS A 202 6.54 2.95 -1.54
CA LYS A 202 6.38 3.53 -0.20
C LYS A 202 7.25 4.76 -0.01
N GLY A 203 6.85 5.67 0.87
CA GLY A 203 7.65 6.87 1.20
C GLY A 203 8.96 6.50 1.92
N THR A 204 10.03 7.27 1.68
CA THR A 204 11.28 7.18 2.48
C THR A 204 11.16 7.91 3.82
N VAL A 205 10.16 8.78 3.94
CA VAL A 205 9.88 9.57 5.13
C VAL A 205 8.55 9.08 5.69
N LEU A 206 8.51 8.75 6.97
CA LEU A 206 7.27 8.38 7.66
C LEU A 206 7.10 9.33 8.84
N CYS A 207 5.85 9.68 9.16
CA CYS A 207 5.56 10.29 10.44
C CYS A 207 5.58 9.23 11.53
N GLY A 208 6.08 9.59 12.72
CA GLY A 208 5.89 8.78 13.93
C GLY A 208 4.45 8.82 14.44
N ALA A 209 4.25 8.44 15.70
CA ALA A 209 2.94 8.55 16.34
C ALA A 209 2.37 9.99 16.24
N PRO A 210 1.06 10.16 15.93
CA PRO A 210 0.43 11.48 15.89
C PRO A 210 0.49 12.21 17.24
N PRO A 211 0.46 13.56 17.23
CA PRO A 211 0.47 14.34 18.47
C PRO A 211 -0.75 14.02 19.33
N SER A 212 -0.56 13.93 20.65
CA SER A 212 -1.68 13.86 21.60
C SER A 212 -2.48 15.17 21.58
N VAL A 213 -3.80 15.05 21.73
CA VAL A 213 -4.73 16.19 21.83
C VAL A 213 -5.48 16.06 23.16
N ASP A 214 -5.54 17.14 23.92
CA ASP A 214 -6.21 17.15 25.23
C ASP A 214 -7.70 16.83 25.10
N ASN A 215 -8.16 15.92 25.96
CA ASN A 215 -9.55 15.44 26.00
C ASN A 215 -10.02 14.84 24.66
N ALA A 216 -9.11 14.30 23.85
CA ALA A 216 -9.43 13.59 22.62
C ALA A 216 -8.57 12.33 22.46
N PHE A 217 -9.07 11.38 21.68
CA PHE A 217 -8.37 10.16 21.32
C PHE A 217 -8.34 9.97 19.80
N LEU A 218 -7.31 9.29 19.30
CA LEU A 218 -7.23 8.89 17.90
C LEU A 218 -8.24 7.79 17.60
N ILE A 219 -8.98 7.95 16.50
CA ILE A 219 -9.94 6.95 16.00
C ILE A 219 -9.17 5.91 15.18
N GLY A 220 -9.48 4.62 15.40
CA GLY A 220 -8.93 3.50 14.64
C GLY A 220 -7.66 2.89 15.23
N ARG A 221 -7.03 2.01 14.46
CA ARG A 221 -5.85 1.25 14.90
C ARG A 221 -4.61 2.15 14.94
N LYS A 222 -3.99 2.28 16.11
CA LYS A 222 -2.71 2.99 16.30
C LYS A 222 -1.58 2.23 15.59
N ARG A 223 -0.74 2.96 14.87
CA ARG A 223 0.48 2.45 14.21
C ARG A 223 1.71 3.15 14.81
N SER A 224 2.87 2.51 14.72
CA SER A 224 4.14 3.13 15.13
C SER A 224 4.62 4.18 14.12
N HIS A 225 4.24 4.01 12.85
CA HIS A 225 4.62 4.89 11.74
C HIS A 225 3.42 5.07 10.79
N TYR A 226 3.41 6.20 10.07
CA TYR A 226 2.37 6.60 9.14
C TYR A 226 3.00 7.17 7.87
N ASP A 227 2.44 6.83 6.72
CA ASP A 227 2.90 7.32 5.42
C ASP A 227 2.72 8.84 5.30
N VAL A 228 3.56 9.47 4.49
CA VAL A 228 3.35 10.87 4.08
C VAL A 228 1.93 11.01 3.52
N HIS A 229 1.30 12.13 3.88
CA HIS A 229 -0.09 12.46 3.54
C HIS A 229 -1.17 11.63 4.25
N SER A 230 -0.80 10.64 5.08
CA SER A 230 -1.74 9.99 6.00
C SER A 230 -2.52 11.03 6.80
N ILE A 231 -3.84 10.88 6.86
CA ILE A 231 -4.72 11.70 7.69
C ILE A 231 -5.23 10.85 8.84
N VAL A 232 -5.01 11.31 10.06
CA VAL A 232 -5.60 10.71 11.26
C VAL A 232 -6.75 11.56 11.77
N ARG A 233 -7.75 10.91 12.37
CA ARG A 233 -8.92 11.56 12.94
C ARG A 233 -8.94 11.40 14.45
N TYR A 234 -9.31 12.47 15.15
CA TYR A 234 -9.50 12.51 16.59
C TYR A 234 -11.00 12.51 16.93
N GLN A 235 -11.32 12.06 18.13
CA GLN A 235 -12.65 12.16 18.72
C GLN A 235 -12.50 12.74 20.12
N CYS A 236 -13.31 13.76 20.45
CA CYS A 236 -13.35 14.26 21.83
C CYS A 236 -13.87 13.15 22.77
N GLY A 237 -13.29 13.08 23.96
CA GLY A 237 -13.74 12.19 25.01
C GLY A 237 -15.12 12.56 25.53
N ASP A 238 -15.71 11.65 26.31
CA ASP A 238 -17.06 11.83 26.84
C ASP A 238 -17.18 13.10 27.68
N GLY A 239 -18.28 13.82 27.49
CA GLY A 239 -18.52 15.10 28.15
C GLY A 239 -17.77 16.30 27.55
N PHE A 240 -17.11 16.14 26.40
CA PHE A 240 -16.48 17.25 25.66
C PHE A 240 -17.16 17.49 24.30
N LEU A 241 -17.35 18.76 23.95
CA LEU A 241 -17.85 19.19 22.64
C LEU A 241 -16.67 19.52 21.71
N GLN A 242 -16.74 19.00 20.49
CA GLN A 242 -15.73 19.24 19.45
C GLN A 242 -15.88 20.64 18.84
N ARG A 243 -14.78 21.37 18.73
CA ARG A 243 -14.62 22.54 17.87
C ARG A 243 -13.48 22.32 16.88
N HIS A 244 -13.63 22.88 15.68
CA HIS A 244 -12.72 22.75 14.54
C HIS A 244 -12.58 21.33 13.97
N VAL A 245 -11.79 21.21 12.91
CA VAL A 245 -11.60 19.97 12.15
C VAL A 245 -10.76 18.99 12.98
N PRO A 246 -11.23 17.75 13.19
CA PRO A 246 -10.61 16.78 14.08
C PRO A 246 -9.54 15.95 13.40
N THR A 247 -8.70 16.55 12.56
CA THR A 247 -7.71 15.80 11.77
C THR A 247 -6.32 16.38 11.85
N ALA A 248 -5.32 15.52 11.69
CA ALA A 248 -3.93 15.91 11.45
C ALA A 248 -3.40 15.13 10.24
N LYS A 249 -2.66 15.80 9.36
CA LYS A 249 -2.05 15.21 8.16
C LYS A 249 -0.55 15.04 8.37
N CYS A 250 -0.01 13.90 7.96
CA CYS A 250 1.43 13.69 7.91
C CYS A 250 2.01 14.47 6.72
N ARG A 251 3.00 15.34 6.94
CA ARG A 251 3.65 16.11 5.87
C ARG A 251 4.82 15.35 5.27
N ALA A 252 5.24 15.79 4.08
CA ALA A 252 6.39 15.24 3.36
C ALA A 252 7.72 15.31 4.13
N ASN A 253 7.81 16.18 5.14
CA ASN A 253 8.97 16.26 6.03
C ASN A 253 8.90 15.31 7.24
N GLY A 254 7.95 14.37 7.29
CA GLY A 254 7.81 13.39 8.37
C GLY A 254 7.27 13.99 9.67
N LYS A 255 6.73 15.21 9.63
CA LYS A 255 6.07 15.86 10.76
C LYS A 255 4.57 15.96 10.53
N TRP A 256 3.80 15.78 11.60
CA TRP A 256 2.38 16.04 11.59
C TRP A 256 2.07 17.53 11.49
N ASP A 257 1.02 17.87 10.75
CA ASP A 257 0.34 19.14 10.93
C ASP A 257 -0.15 19.28 12.38
N ARG A 258 -0.11 20.50 12.90
CA ARG A 258 -0.61 20.78 14.25
C ARG A 258 -2.13 20.53 14.26
N PRO A 259 -2.64 19.61 15.12
CA PRO A 259 -4.07 19.39 15.24
C PRO A 259 -4.77 20.70 15.64
N LYS A 260 -5.81 21.08 14.90
CA LYS A 260 -6.60 22.30 15.17
C LYS A 260 -7.82 22.06 16.06
N ILE A 261 -8.13 20.80 16.34
CA ILE A 261 -9.26 20.39 17.19
C ILE A 261 -9.12 20.97 18.60
N ILE A 262 -10.26 21.39 19.14
CA ILE A 262 -10.40 21.81 20.54
C ILE A 262 -11.59 21.08 21.14
N CYS A 263 -11.37 20.39 22.26
CA CYS A 263 -12.41 19.70 23.02
C CYS A 263 -12.73 20.50 24.28
N ILE A 264 -13.91 21.11 24.33
CA ILE A 264 -14.35 21.94 25.47
C ILE A 264 -15.34 21.17 26.34
N ARG A 265 -15.24 21.30 27.67
CA ARG A 265 -16.15 20.61 28.59
C ARG A 265 -17.60 21.06 28.33
N SER A 266 -18.48 20.09 28.09
CA SER A 266 -19.93 20.33 28.01
C SER A 266 -20.40 20.83 29.38
N ARG A 267 -21.00 22.02 29.42
CA ARG A 267 -21.67 22.54 30.64
C ARG A 267 -23.06 21.92 30.84
N SER A 268 -23.52 21.10 29.90
CA SER A 268 -24.79 20.40 29.95
C SER A 268 -24.60 19.01 30.59
N PRO A 269 -25.41 18.62 31.59
CA PRO A 269 -25.46 17.23 32.07
C PRO A 269 -25.74 16.28 30.90
N PRO A 270 -25.19 15.04 30.90
CA PRO A 270 -25.60 14.03 29.94
C PRO A 270 -27.11 13.83 30.05
N ARG A 271 -27.84 14.04 28.95
CA ARG A 271 -29.27 13.70 28.90
C ARG A 271 -29.37 12.19 29.00
N VAL A 272 -29.82 11.69 30.13
CA VAL A 272 -30.30 10.31 30.25
C VAL A 272 -31.50 10.21 29.31
N PRO A 273 -31.55 9.27 28.36
CA PRO A 273 -32.77 8.99 27.62
C PRO A 273 -33.82 8.52 28.62
N ASN A 274 -34.91 9.27 28.77
CA ASN A 274 -36.09 8.79 29.48
C ASN A 274 -36.62 7.58 28.71
N ILE A 275 -36.33 6.38 29.19
CA ILE A 275 -37.10 5.20 28.84
C ILE A 275 -38.31 5.24 29.78
N GLU A 276 -39.44 5.74 29.27
CA GLU A 276 -40.70 5.59 29.99
C GLU A 276 -41.03 4.09 30.13
N PRO A 277 -41.35 3.59 31.34
CA PRO A 277 -41.97 2.28 31.48
C PRO A 277 -43.43 2.40 31.05
N THR A 278 -43.77 1.88 29.87
CA THR A 278 -45.17 1.65 29.47
C THR A 278 -45.86 0.78 30.53
N LEU A 279 -46.97 1.29 31.05
CA LEU A 279 -47.80 0.69 32.09
C LEU A 279 -48.15 -0.78 31.80
N ALA A 280 -47.85 -1.66 32.76
CA ALA A 280 -48.62 -2.87 32.99
C ALA A 280 -49.63 -2.59 34.12
N ALA A 281 -50.90 -2.42 33.76
CA ALA A 281 -52.01 -2.42 34.70
C ALA A 281 -53.15 -3.29 34.15
N LEU A 282 -52.96 -4.62 34.21
CA LEU A 282 -54.06 -5.58 34.17
C LEU A 282 -54.46 -5.86 35.62
N ARG A 283 -55.58 -5.24 36.02
CA ARG A 283 -56.29 -5.53 37.26
C ARG A 283 -56.75 -7.00 37.23
N LEU A 284 -56.25 -7.80 38.17
CA LEU A 284 -56.92 -9.03 38.60
C LEU A 284 -58.02 -8.63 39.58
N GLY A 285 -59.27 -8.75 39.13
CA GLY A 285 -60.42 -8.84 40.01
C GLY A 285 -60.86 -10.30 40.10
N CYS A 286 -60.72 -10.90 41.28
CA CYS A 286 -61.48 -12.08 41.69
C CYS A 286 -61.92 -11.87 43.14
N HIS A 287 -63.22 -11.66 43.31
CA HIS A 287 -64.02 -12.10 44.46
C HIS A 287 -65.23 -12.83 43.89
#